data_AF-A0A8S3VEJ9-F1
#
_entry.id   AF-A0A8S3VEJ9-F1
#
_cell.length_a   1.000
_cell.length_b   1.000
_cell.length_c   1.000
_cell.angle_alpha   90.00
_cell.angle_beta   90.00
_cell.angle_gamma   90.00
#
_symmetry.space_group_name_H-M   'P 1'
#
loop_
_entity.id
_entity.type
_entity.pdbx_description
1 polymer ?
#
loop_
_entity_poly.entity_id
_entity_poly.type
_entity_poly.pdbx_seq_one_letter_code
_entity_poly.pdbx_strand_id
1 'polypeptide(L)'
;MQQAISNIVEFHTRAMKKHFKEKVNNITSMNPSILEFMYKELTLGGSKETNPAMQERLRIISLGNTNLLADLRHDNPGRSNIECDTFFEKLGGIIDDLSAADDIRHGHTHLSEFISLRDMIDQATAKCPHNTSIPSASLVRLLFFSEESVL
;
A
#
# COMPACT_ATOMS: atom_id res chain seq x y z
N MET A 1 26.45 -22.23 11.45
CA MET A 1 25.25 -23.09 11.40
C MET A 1 24.04 -22.23 11.74
N GLN A 2 23.35 -21.71 10.73
CA GLN A 2 22.07 -21.00 10.93
C GLN A 2 21.01 -22.04 11.26
N GLN A 3 20.36 -21.90 12.42
CA GLN A 3 19.20 -22.71 12.76
C GLN A 3 18.05 -22.28 11.86
N ALA A 4 17.63 -23.16 10.96
CA ALA A 4 16.35 -23.05 10.29
C ALA A 4 15.28 -23.13 11.37
N ILE A 5 14.63 -22.01 11.67
CA ILE A 5 13.36 -22.01 12.38
C ILE A 5 12.39 -22.72 11.42
N SER A 6 12.23 -24.02 11.59
CA SER A 6 11.15 -24.77 10.99
C SER A 6 9.86 -24.05 11.35
N ASN A 7 9.10 -23.57 10.36
CA ASN A 7 7.73 -23.10 10.53
C ASN A 7 6.90 -24.26 11.11
N ILE A 8 6.93 -24.42 12.42
CA ILE A 8 6.07 -25.36 13.13
C ILE A 8 4.67 -24.77 12.99
N VAL A 9 3.86 -25.42 12.19
CA VAL A 9 2.44 -25.12 12.08
C VAL A 9 1.84 -25.25 13.47
N GLU A 10 1.51 -24.14 14.11
CA GLU A 10 0.86 -24.17 15.42
C GLU A 10 -0.57 -24.71 15.25
N PHE A 11 -0.78 -25.94 15.73
CA PHE A 11 -2.09 -26.56 15.74
C PHE A 11 -2.90 -26.03 16.91
N HIS A 12 -4.00 -25.38 16.59
CA HIS A 12 -4.91 -24.81 17.57
C HIS A 12 -5.88 -25.88 18.09
N THR A 13 -6.19 -25.83 19.39
CA THR A 13 -7.16 -26.78 19.97
C THR A 13 -8.59 -26.45 19.53
N ARG A 14 -9.46 -27.46 19.52
CA ARG A 14 -10.90 -27.27 19.23
C ARG A 14 -11.56 -26.28 20.19
N ALA A 15 -11.10 -26.23 21.44
CA ALA A 15 -11.60 -25.30 22.45
C ALA A 15 -11.29 -23.84 22.11
N MET A 16 -10.07 -23.55 21.64
CA MET A 16 -9.68 -22.21 21.20
C MET A 16 -10.52 -21.73 20.00
N LYS A 17 -10.71 -22.59 19.01
CA LYS A 17 -11.56 -22.29 17.85
C LYS A 17 -13.02 -22.05 18.25
N LYS A 18 -13.55 -22.86 19.18
CA LYS A 18 -14.91 -22.70 19.71
C LYS A 18 -15.07 -21.37 20.44
N HIS A 19 -14.15 -21.03 21.34
CA HIS A 19 -14.17 -19.78 22.08
C HIS A 19 -14.13 -18.55 21.16
N PHE A 20 -13.30 -18.58 20.11
CA PHE A 20 -13.27 -17.51 19.10
C PHE A 20 -14.64 -17.36 18.41
N LYS A 21 -15.22 -18.46 17.92
CA LYS A 21 -16.51 -18.44 17.23
C LYS A 21 -17.63 -17.91 18.13
N GLU A 22 -17.64 -18.30 19.40
CA GLU A 22 -18.61 -17.81 20.39
C GLU A 22 -18.44 -16.29 20.63
N LYS A 23 -17.20 -15.82 20.79
CA LYS A 23 -16.92 -14.41 21.02
C LYS A 23 -17.37 -13.52 19.87
N VAL A 24 -17.13 -13.94 18.62
CA VAL A 24 -17.57 -13.17 17.44
C VAL A 24 -19.09 -13.21 17.29
N ASN A 25 -19.71 -14.37 17.53
CA ASN A 25 -21.18 -14.50 17.48
C ASN A 25 -21.91 -13.64 18.52
N ASN A 26 -21.27 -13.30 19.64
CA ASN A 26 -21.84 -12.37 20.62
C ASN A 26 -21.93 -10.93 20.09
N ILE A 27 -21.11 -10.58 19.11
CA ILE A 27 -21.07 -9.24 18.50
C ILE A 27 -21.94 -9.20 17.25
N THR A 28 -21.82 -10.21 16.39
CA THR A 28 -22.54 -10.26 15.12
C THR A 28 -22.74 -11.70 14.64
N SER A 29 -23.90 -11.98 14.07
CA SER A 29 -24.20 -13.27 13.45
C SER A 29 -23.54 -13.35 12.08
N MET A 30 -22.42 -14.06 11.99
CA MET A 30 -21.72 -14.29 10.73
C MET A 30 -21.89 -15.72 10.22
N ASN A 31 -21.77 -15.88 8.90
CA ASN A 31 -21.76 -17.20 8.29
C ASN A 31 -20.58 -18.03 8.85
N PRO A 32 -20.82 -19.27 9.33
CA PRO A 32 -19.79 -20.13 9.92
C PRO A 32 -18.54 -20.33 9.07
N SER A 33 -18.68 -20.32 7.74
CA SER A 33 -17.56 -20.49 6.81
C SER A 33 -16.65 -19.26 6.73
N ILE A 34 -17.22 -18.06 6.87
CA ILE A 34 -16.44 -16.81 6.91
C ILE A 34 -15.71 -16.70 8.25
N LEU A 35 -16.38 -17.06 9.35
CA LEU A 35 -15.77 -17.21 10.68
C LEU A 35 -14.60 -18.18 10.66
N GLU A 36 -14.74 -19.30 9.93
CA GLU A 36 -13.68 -20.29 9.78
C GLU A 36 -12.48 -19.75 8.99
N PHE A 37 -12.74 -19.00 7.93
CA PHE A 37 -11.71 -18.32 7.15
C PHE A 37 -10.98 -17.27 8.00
N MET A 38 -11.70 -16.34 8.63
CA MET A 38 -11.11 -15.32 9.50
C MET A 38 -10.26 -15.93 10.61
N TYR A 39 -10.75 -16.99 11.26
CA TYR A 39 -9.98 -17.69 12.28
C TYR A 39 -8.66 -18.22 11.72
N LYS A 40 -8.67 -18.83 10.53
CA LYS A 40 -7.46 -19.37 9.90
C LYS A 40 -6.49 -18.29 9.47
N GLU A 41 -6.96 -17.23 8.83
CA GLU A 41 -6.10 -16.12 8.39
C GLU A 41 -5.41 -15.44 9.58
N LEU A 42 -6.15 -15.16 10.65
CA LEU A 42 -5.60 -14.49 11.84
C LEU A 42 -4.61 -15.36 12.61
N THR A 43 -4.77 -16.68 12.56
CA THR A 43 -3.96 -17.60 13.36
C THR A 43 -2.91 -18.34 12.55
N LEU A 44 -2.89 -18.16 11.22
CA LEU A 44 -2.05 -18.89 10.26
C LEU A 44 -2.08 -20.41 10.50
N GLY A 45 -3.19 -20.93 11.03
CA GLY A 45 -3.29 -22.29 11.53
C GLY A 45 -3.47 -23.30 10.39
N GLY A 46 -2.63 -24.35 10.36
CA GLY A 46 -2.66 -25.37 9.29
C GLY A 46 -3.77 -26.43 9.41
N SER A 47 -4.95 -26.04 9.91
CA SER A 47 -6.13 -26.91 9.87
C SER A 47 -6.60 -27.10 8.43
N LYS A 48 -6.92 -28.34 8.04
CA LYS A 48 -7.41 -28.70 6.69
C LYS A 48 -8.58 -27.82 6.24
N GLU A 49 -8.61 -27.52 4.95
CA GLU A 49 -9.70 -26.77 4.32
C GLU A 49 -10.97 -27.62 4.23
N THR A 50 -12.07 -27.09 4.75
CA THR A 50 -13.38 -27.76 4.72
C THR A 50 -14.03 -27.63 3.34
N ASN A 51 -13.75 -26.54 2.62
CA ASN A 51 -14.18 -26.32 1.23
C ASN A 51 -13.13 -25.43 0.52
N PRO A 52 -12.26 -25.99 -0.32
CA PRO A 52 -11.15 -25.26 -0.94
C PRO A 52 -11.65 -24.17 -1.89
N ALA A 53 -12.72 -24.44 -2.65
CA ALA A 53 -13.28 -23.45 -3.58
C ALA A 53 -13.86 -22.23 -2.87
N MET A 54 -14.46 -22.41 -1.69
CA MET A 54 -14.97 -21.31 -0.88
C MET A 54 -13.84 -20.53 -0.19
N GLN A 55 -12.81 -21.21 0.32
CA GLN A 55 -11.64 -20.57 0.94
C GLN A 55 -10.88 -19.74 -0.08
N GLU A 56 -10.68 -20.28 -1.29
CA GLU A 56 -10.03 -19.55 -2.37
C GLU A 56 -10.83 -18.31 -2.78
N ARG A 57 -12.16 -18.40 -2.90
CA ARG A 57 -13.00 -17.22 -3.15
C ARG A 57 -12.86 -16.16 -2.06
N LEU A 58 -12.88 -16.55 -0.79
CA LEU A 58 -12.68 -15.63 0.33
C LEU A 58 -11.27 -15.03 0.34
N ARG A 59 -10.26 -15.80 -0.03
CA ARG A 59 -8.88 -15.34 -0.18
C ARG A 59 -8.73 -14.32 -1.29
N ILE A 60 -9.30 -14.57 -2.47
CA ILE A 60 -9.31 -13.62 -3.59
C ILE A 60 -10.02 -12.33 -3.18
N ILE A 61 -11.13 -12.42 -2.43
CA ILE A 61 -11.84 -11.25 -1.86
C ILE A 61 -10.91 -10.48 -0.90
N SER A 62 -10.26 -11.16 0.05
CA SER A 62 -9.36 -10.54 1.03
C SER A 62 -8.08 -9.95 0.41
N LEU A 63 -7.57 -10.55 -0.67
CA LEU A 63 -6.42 -10.05 -1.43
C LEU A 63 -6.79 -8.91 -2.39
N GLY A 64 -8.07 -8.51 -2.47
CA GLY A 64 -8.52 -7.42 -3.35
C GLY A 64 -8.59 -7.80 -4.84
N ASN A 65 -8.21 -9.01 -5.24
CA ASN A 65 -8.14 -9.49 -6.63
C ASN A 65 -9.51 -9.85 -7.24
N THR A 66 -10.59 -9.24 -6.78
CA THR A 66 -11.96 -9.59 -7.21
C THR A 66 -12.59 -8.61 -8.17
N ASN A 67 -11.95 -7.48 -8.50
CA ASN A 67 -12.62 -6.32 -9.11
C ASN A 67 -13.89 -5.85 -8.34
N LEU A 68 -14.15 -6.40 -7.14
CA LEU A 68 -15.26 -6.05 -6.24
C LEU A 68 -14.82 -5.09 -5.15
N LEU A 69 -13.53 -5.14 -4.76
CA LEU A 69 -12.90 -4.07 -4.01
C LEU A 69 -12.63 -2.96 -5.01
N ALA A 70 -13.42 -1.88 -4.96
CA ALA A 70 -13.06 -0.66 -5.66
C ALA A 70 -11.65 -0.26 -5.19
N ASP A 71 -10.79 0.14 -6.12
CA ASP A 71 -9.53 0.76 -5.76
C ASP A 71 -9.86 1.97 -4.89
N LEU A 72 -9.58 1.87 -3.59
CA LEU A 72 -9.94 2.91 -2.61
C LEU A 72 -9.25 4.24 -2.91
N ARG A 73 -8.25 4.27 -3.81
CA ARG A 73 -7.65 5.50 -4.37
C ARG A 73 -8.62 6.27 -5.26
N HIS A 74 -9.57 5.60 -5.92
CA HIS A 74 -10.64 6.25 -6.70
C HIS A 74 -11.74 6.82 -5.81
N ASP A 75 -11.96 6.21 -4.64
CA ASP A 75 -12.95 6.66 -3.65
C ASP A 75 -12.39 7.73 -2.68
N ASN A 76 -11.07 7.93 -2.70
CA ASN A 76 -10.40 9.08 -2.12
C ASN A 76 -9.94 9.98 -3.27
N PRO A 77 -10.78 10.86 -3.83
CA PRO A 77 -10.44 11.74 -4.97
C PRO A 77 -9.35 12.79 -4.63
N GLY A 78 -8.55 12.54 -3.59
CA GLY A 78 -7.67 13.48 -2.95
C GLY A 78 -8.49 14.46 -2.12
N ARG A 79 -7.91 14.92 -0.99
CA ARG A 79 -8.02 16.35 -0.75
C ARG A 79 -7.56 17.00 -2.05
N SER A 80 -8.44 17.79 -2.66
CA SER A 80 -8.06 18.55 -3.84
C SER A 80 -6.87 19.41 -3.44
N ASN A 81 -5.65 18.98 -3.77
CA ASN A 81 -4.40 19.72 -3.55
C ASN A 81 -4.31 20.93 -4.49
N ILE A 82 -5.46 21.52 -4.84
CA ILE A 82 -5.61 22.68 -5.73
C ILE A 82 -4.64 23.79 -5.32
N GLU A 83 -4.31 23.90 -4.03
CA GLU A 83 -3.37 24.89 -3.54
C GLU A 83 -1.92 24.67 -4.01
N CYS A 84 -1.48 23.42 -4.17
CA CYS A 84 -0.09 23.05 -4.52
C CYS A 84 0.07 22.54 -5.96
N ASP A 85 -0.97 22.50 -6.78
CA ASP A 85 -0.90 21.94 -8.15
C ASP A 85 0.18 22.62 -8.99
N THR A 86 0.28 23.95 -8.91
CA THR A 86 1.33 24.71 -9.62
C THR A 86 2.75 24.29 -9.20
N PHE A 87 2.96 23.91 -7.94
CA PHE A 87 4.25 23.38 -7.50
C PHE A 87 4.53 22.02 -8.14
N PHE A 88 3.55 21.11 -8.14
CA PHE A 88 3.70 19.78 -8.72
C PHE A 88 3.86 19.81 -10.24
N GLU A 89 3.20 20.72 -10.93
CA GLU A 89 3.41 20.97 -12.37
C GLU A 89 4.86 21.40 -12.67
N LYS A 90 5.41 22.33 -11.88
CA LYS A 90 6.80 22.77 -12.07
C LYS A 90 7.81 21.68 -11.72
N LEU A 91 7.56 20.92 -10.67
CA LEU A 91 8.40 19.79 -10.29
C LEU A 91 8.36 18.68 -11.34
N GLY A 92 7.18 18.37 -11.90
CA GLY A 92 7.01 17.43 -13.00
C GLY A 92 7.84 17.85 -14.22
N GLY A 93 7.77 19.13 -14.62
CA GLY A 93 8.59 19.64 -15.71
C GLY A 93 10.10 19.53 -15.49
N ILE A 94 10.59 19.72 -14.25
CA ILE A 94 12.02 19.51 -13.93
C ILE A 94 12.39 18.04 -14.12
N ILE A 95 11.53 17.12 -13.67
CA ILE A 95 11.77 15.68 -13.78
C ILE A 95 11.68 15.22 -15.23
N ASP A 96 10.75 15.75 -16.01
CA ASP A 96 10.63 15.46 -17.45
C ASP A 96 11.86 15.97 -18.21
N ASP A 97 12.37 17.16 -17.88
CA ASP A 97 13.62 17.68 -18.46
C ASP A 97 14.82 16.77 -18.12
N LEU A 98 14.88 16.26 -16.88
CA LEU A 98 15.90 15.31 -16.43
C LEU A 98 15.78 13.96 -17.14
N SER A 99 14.55 13.44 -17.25
CA SER A 99 14.28 12.17 -17.91
C SER A 99 14.52 12.25 -19.41
N ALA A 100 14.20 13.36 -20.07
CA ALA A 100 14.50 13.58 -21.48
C ALA A 100 16.01 13.61 -21.77
N ALA A 101 16.81 14.09 -20.82
CA ALA A 101 18.27 14.01 -20.90
C ALA A 101 18.79 12.58 -20.70
N ASP A 102 18.16 11.81 -19.81
CA ASP A 102 18.57 10.43 -19.45
C ASP A 102 18.07 9.35 -20.42
N ASP A 103 16.89 9.51 -21.04
CA ASP A 103 16.30 8.57 -22.00
C ASP A 103 17.15 8.39 -23.26
N ILE A 104 18.05 9.34 -23.54
CA ILE A 104 19.06 9.20 -24.61
C ILE A 104 20.10 8.14 -24.27
N ARG A 105 20.29 7.78 -22.99
CA ARG A 105 21.37 6.90 -22.54
C ARG A 105 20.87 5.58 -21.98
N HIS A 106 19.98 5.55 -20.99
CA HIS A 106 19.52 4.28 -20.39
C HIS A 106 18.15 4.51 -19.72
N GLY A 107 17.13 3.70 -19.99
CA GLY A 107 15.72 3.89 -19.59
C GLY A 107 15.40 3.85 -18.08
N HIS A 108 16.15 4.61 -17.29
CA HIS A 108 15.96 4.88 -15.87
C HIS A 108 16.19 6.37 -15.62
N THR A 109 15.17 7.09 -15.15
CA THR A 109 15.28 8.49 -14.77
C THR A 109 16.18 8.64 -13.54
N HIS A 110 17.35 9.27 -13.68
CA HIS A 110 18.23 9.53 -12.56
C HIS A 110 17.92 10.89 -11.94
N LEU A 111 17.30 10.88 -10.75
CA LEU A 111 17.05 12.08 -9.95
C LEU A 111 18.33 12.64 -9.26
N SER A 112 19.51 12.36 -9.82
CA SER A 112 20.81 12.68 -9.24
C SER A 112 21.13 14.18 -9.15
N GLU A 113 20.36 15.04 -9.81
CA GLU A 113 20.47 16.49 -9.62
C GLU A 113 19.92 16.97 -8.27
N PHE A 114 19.08 16.16 -7.61
CA PHE A 114 18.57 16.48 -6.28
C PHE A 114 19.43 15.83 -5.21
N ILE A 115 20.16 16.65 -4.45
CA ILE A 115 21.02 16.16 -3.35
C ILE A 115 20.15 15.70 -2.17
N SER A 116 18.98 16.31 -2.00
CA SER A 116 18.02 15.98 -0.95
C SER A 116 16.59 16.36 -1.34
N LEU A 117 15.60 15.84 -0.61
CA LEU A 117 14.20 16.24 -0.74
C LEU A 117 14.00 17.76 -0.58
N ARG A 118 14.82 18.40 0.25
CA ARG A 118 14.75 19.84 0.51
C ARG A 118 15.24 20.64 -0.67
N ASP A 119 16.37 20.22 -1.24
CA ASP A 119 16.94 20.77 -2.45
C ASP A 119 15.96 20.65 -3.64
N MET A 120 15.29 19.51 -3.78
CA MET A 120 14.23 19.33 -4.77
C MET A 120 13.07 20.32 -4.59
N ILE A 121 12.62 20.54 -3.35
CA ILE A 121 11.56 21.50 -3.04
C ILE A 121 12.02 22.94 -3.31
N ASP A 122 13.26 23.29 -2.97
CA ASP A 122 13.82 24.63 -3.16
C ASP A 122 13.97 24.95 -4.66
N GLN A 123 14.46 23.99 -5.46
CA GLN A 123 14.58 24.13 -6.92
C GLN A 123 13.21 24.27 -7.61
N ALA A 124 12.22 23.47 -7.19
CA ALA A 124 10.86 23.60 -7.71
C ALA A 124 10.21 24.93 -7.29
N THR A 125 10.43 25.37 -6.06
CA THR A 125 9.94 26.66 -5.54
C THR A 125 10.52 27.83 -6.33
N ALA A 126 11.80 27.79 -6.69
CA ALA A 126 12.45 28.85 -7.48
C ALA A 126 11.82 29.02 -8.89
N LYS A 127 11.22 27.95 -9.45
CA LYS A 127 10.50 27.98 -10.74
C LYS A 127 9.00 28.33 -10.60
N CYS A 128 8.49 28.48 -9.38
CA CYS A 128 7.10 28.83 -9.12
C CYS A 128 6.88 30.36 -9.10
N PRO A 129 5.69 30.85 -9.51
CA PRO A 129 5.36 32.27 -9.39
C PRO A 129 5.27 32.71 -7.92
N HIS A 130 5.53 34.01 -7.66
CA HIS A 130 5.38 34.60 -6.34
C HIS A 130 3.94 34.40 -5.82
N ASN A 131 3.80 33.88 -4.60
CA ASN A 131 2.54 33.51 -3.93
C ASN A 131 1.96 32.11 -4.24
N THR A 132 2.78 31.17 -4.73
CA THR A 132 2.39 29.76 -4.87
C THR A 132 2.41 29.03 -3.51
N SER A 133 1.42 28.17 -3.23
CA SER A 133 1.46 27.33 -2.02
C SER A 133 2.51 26.24 -2.19
N ILE A 134 3.43 26.15 -1.23
CA ILE A 134 4.53 25.18 -1.24
C ILE A 134 4.13 24.02 -0.32
N PRO A 135 4.14 22.77 -0.81
CA PRO A 135 3.79 21.62 0.01
C PRO A 135 4.85 21.35 1.09
N SER A 136 4.41 20.75 2.20
CA SER A 136 5.36 20.26 3.23
C SER A 136 6.20 19.10 2.70
N ALA A 137 7.42 18.95 3.21
CA ALA A 137 8.31 17.85 2.81
C ALA A 137 7.67 16.46 3.02
N SER A 138 6.90 16.26 4.08
CA SER A 138 6.17 15.01 4.33
C SER A 138 5.14 14.71 3.25
N LEU A 139 4.46 15.74 2.74
CA LEU A 139 3.45 15.61 1.69
C LEU A 139 4.10 15.31 0.34
N VAL A 140 5.22 15.97 0.02
CA VAL A 140 6.01 15.63 -1.17
C VAL A 140 6.49 14.19 -1.10
N ARG A 141 7.02 13.75 0.05
CA ARG A 141 7.50 12.37 0.23
C ARG A 141 6.39 11.34 0.02
N LEU A 142 5.20 11.58 0.57
CA LEU A 142 4.06 10.69 0.45
C LEU A 142 3.57 10.54 -1.00
N LEU A 143 3.60 11.63 -1.77
CA LEU A 143 3.10 11.65 -3.16
C LEU A 143 4.14 11.20 -4.18
N PHE A 144 5.43 11.41 -3.92
CA PHE A 144 6.52 10.99 -4.81
C PHE A 144 7.04 9.59 -4.55
N PHE A 145 7.07 9.15 -3.28
CA PHE A 145 7.61 7.85 -2.90
C PHE A 145 6.46 6.98 -2.37
N SER A 146 5.67 6.40 -3.27
CA SER A 146 4.85 5.25 -2.87
C SER A 146 5.79 4.10 -2.51
N GLU A 147 5.42 3.28 -1.51
CA GLU A 147 6.29 2.28 -0.87
C GLU A 147 6.91 1.22 -1.80
N GLU A 148 6.56 1.18 -3.09
CA GLU A 148 7.17 0.27 -4.07
C GLU A 148 8.43 0.80 -4.77
N SER A 149 8.85 2.05 -4.50
CA SER A 149 10.14 2.57 -4.96
C SER A 149 11.26 2.25 -3.97
N VAL A 150 11.62 0.97 -3.92
CA VAL A 150 12.78 0.46 -3.17
C VAL A 150 14.06 0.94 -3.86
N LEU A 151 14.89 1.68 -3.11
CA LEU A 151 16.31 1.95 -3.43
C LEU A 151 17.14 0.67 -3.45
#